data_AF-A0A2V8CDQ3-F1
#
_entry.id   AF-A0A2V8CDQ3-F1
#
_cell.length_a   1.000
_cell.length_b   1.000
_cell.length_c   1.000
_cell.angle_alpha   90.00
_cell.angle_beta   90.00
_cell.angle_gamma   90.00
#
_symmetry.space_group_name_H-M   'P 1'
#
loop_
_entity.id
_entity.type
_entity.pdbx_description
1 polymer ?
#
loop_
_entity_poly.entity_id
_entity_poly.type
_entity_poly.pdbx_seq_one_letter_code
_entity_poly.pdbx_strand_id
1 'polypeptide(L)'
;ITSGGLGESETAGLTMNIVPKQGGNQVSGLAFVSGFSEGMQANNFTDELKARGATQPTPVFHVYDVNVAVGGPIVKDKLWYYISVREQGQRQNTLNVYYNQNAGDVTKWTYVPDLGRPAFSDRTWENYTPRITWQASRRNKFSFVWDEQPVCRKCSGTTSLTGSPNFIFPTSP
;
A
#
# COMPACT_ATOMS: atom_id res chain seq x y z
N ILE A 1 24.32 -24.39 6.78
CA ILE A 1 23.90 -23.50 5.67
C ILE A 1 25.18 -23.16 4.93
N THR A 2 25.41 -23.76 3.76
CA THR A 2 26.62 -23.52 2.96
C THR A 2 26.26 -22.47 1.91
N SER A 3 26.72 -21.25 2.11
CA SER A 3 26.49 -20.12 1.22
C SER A 3 27.42 -20.20 0.01
N GLY A 4 26.87 -20.49 -1.18
CA GLY A 4 27.57 -20.37 -2.46
C GLY A 4 27.62 -18.91 -2.92
N GLY A 5 28.35 -18.07 -2.18
CA GLY A 5 28.63 -16.68 -2.57
C GLY A 5 29.87 -16.61 -3.45
N LEU A 6 29.76 -16.00 -4.62
CA LEU A 6 30.92 -15.56 -5.41
C LEU A 6 31.76 -14.61 -4.53
N GLY A 7 33.08 -14.84 -4.50
CA GLY A 7 34.03 -14.36 -3.49
C GLY A 7 34.35 -12.86 -3.47
N GLU A 8 33.35 -11.99 -3.52
CA GLU A 8 33.50 -10.52 -3.36
C GLU A 8 32.36 -9.87 -2.55
N SER A 9 31.88 -10.52 -1.47
CA SER A 9 30.92 -9.87 -0.56
C SER A 9 31.34 -10.02 0.90
N GLU A 10 32.14 -9.06 1.37
CA GLU A 10 32.33 -8.79 2.80
C GLU A 10 31.10 -8.07 3.37
N THR A 11 29.96 -8.75 3.44
CA THR A 11 28.87 -8.29 4.31
C THR A 11 28.29 -9.49 5.02
N ALA A 12 28.69 -9.67 6.27
CA ALA A 12 28.07 -10.60 7.20
C ALA A 12 26.64 -10.11 7.48
N GLY A 13 25.70 -10.48 6.61
CA GLY A 13 24.31 -10.07 6.67
C GLY A 13 23.42 -10.96 5.80
N LEU A 14 22.11 -10.93 6.05
CA LEU A 14 21.13 -11.64 5.24
C LEU A 14 21.11 -11.06 3.82
N THR A 15 21.57 -11.81 2.82
CA THR A 15 21.45 -11.43 1.41
C THR A 15 20.08 -11.83 0.88
N MET A 16 19.26 -10.86 0.48
CA MET A 16 18.00 -11.12 -0.22
C MET A 16 18.19 -10.91 -1.72
N ASN A 17 17.83 -11.90 -2.54
CA ASN A 17 17.80 -11.77 -3.99
C ASN A 17 16.35 -11.82 -4.47
N ILE A 18 15.87 -10.70 -5.00
CA ILE A 18 14.54 -10.60 -5.60
C ILE A 18 14.74 -10.67 -7.11
N VAL A 19 14.24 -11.73 -7.74
CA VAL A 19 14.27 -11.89 -9.20
C VAL A 19 12.87 -11.60 -9.74
N PRO A 20 12.64 -10.44 -10.37
CA PRO A 20 11.33 -10.13 -10.94
C PRO A 20 10.99 -11.09 -12.07
N LYS A 21 9.70 -11.37 -12.25
CA LYS A 21 9.20 -12.19 -13.35
C LYS A 21 9.51 -11.54 -14.71
N GLN A 22 9.47 -12.35 -15.75
CA GLN A 22 9.72 -11.95 -17.14
C GLN A 22 8.70 -12.63 -18.04
N GLY A 23 8.37 -11.97 -19.17
CA GLY A 23 7.51 -12.56 -20.18
C GLY A 23 8.19 -13.76 -20.85
N GLY A 24 7.39 -14.74 -21.26
CA GLY A 24 7.84 -15.92 -21.99
C GLY A 24 7.05 -16.11 -23.28
N ASN A 25 7.34 -17.18 -24.02
CA ASN A 25 6.67 -17.50 -25.30
C ASN A 25 5.19 -17.87 -25.20
N GLN A 26 4.69 -18.06 -23.99
CA GLN A 26 3.28 -18.29 -23.72
C GLN A 26 2.75 -17.11 -22.93
N VAL A 27 1.53 -16.70 -23.27
CA VAL A 27 0.81 -15.70 -22.47
C VAL A 27 0.43 -16.36 -21.15
N SER A 28 0.83 -15.72 -20.05
CA SER A 28 0.50 -16.17 -18.70
C SER A 28 0.20 -14.96 -17.82
N GLY A 29 -0.65 -15.17 -16.82
CA GLY A 29 -1.01 -14.13 -15.87
C GLY A 29 -1.35 -14.69 -14.51
N LEU A 30 -1.39 -13.81 -13.54
CA LEU A 30 -1.80 -14.07 -12.16
C LEU A 30 -2.66 -12.90 -11.71
N ALA A 31 -3.74 -13.21 -11.00
CA ALA A 31 -4.49 -12.23 -10.23
C ALA A 31 -4.57 -12.74 -8.78
N PHE A 32 -4.32 -11.84 -7.85
CA PHE A 32 -4.46 -12.05 -6.42
C PHE A 32 -5.31 -10.93 -5.86
N VAL A 33 -6.31 -11.28 -5.06
CA VAL A 33 -7.16 -10.34 -4.37
C VAL A 33 -7.33 -10.84 -2.94
N SER A 34 -7.07 -9.96 -1.98
CA SER A 34 -7.37 -10.22 -0.57
C SER A 34 -7.92 -8.96 0.06
N GLY A 35 -8.73 -9.13 1.10
CA GLY A 35 -9.25 -7.99 1.82
C GLY A 35 -10.04 -8.40 3.06
N PHE A 36 -10.28 -7.40 3.88
CA PHE A 36 -11.00 -7.49 5.14
C PHE A 36 -11.83 -6.22 5.29
N SER A 37 -13.01 -6.34 5.89
CA SER A 37 -13.91 -5.21 6.15
C SER A 37 -14.36 -5.20 7.60
N GLU A 38 -14.93 -4.09 8.04
CA GLU A 38 -15.47 -3.93 9.40
C GLU A 38 -16.40 -5.08 9.82
N GLY A 39 -17.27 -5.57 8.91
CA GLY A 39 -18.19 -6.66 9.19
C GLY A 39 -17.53 -8.03 9.39
N MET A 40 -16.25 -8.17 9.03
CA MET A 40 -15.45 -9.38 9.25
C MET A 40 -14.69 -9.31 10.58
N GLN A 41 -14.80 -8.20 11.31
CA GLN A 41 -14.12 -7.97 12.59
C GLN A 41 -15.00 -8.37 13.77
N ALA A 42 -14.47 -9.27 14.61
CA ALA A 42 -15.08 -9.58 15.89
C ALA A 42 -14.94 -8.37 16.84
N ASN A 43 -16.02 -8.06 17.56
CA ASN A 43 -16.03 -6.98 18.53
C ASN A 43 -15.46 -7.47 19.88
N ASN A 44 -14.28 -6.99 20.25
CA ASN A 44 -13.63 -7.26 21.56
C ASN A 44 -13.63 -6.02 22.47
N PHE A 45 -14.57 -5.08 22.28
CA PHE A 45 -14.67 -3.88 23.09
C PHE A 45 -15.36 -4.16 24.43
N THR A 46 -14.56 -4.40 25.47
CA THR A 46 -15.03 -4.75 26.83
C THR A 46 -15.18 -3.53 27.74
N ASP A 47 -15.95 -3.68 28.82
CA ASP A 47 -16.14 -2.61 29.82
C ASP A 47 -14.83 -2.25 30.56
N GLU A 48 -13.87 -3.17 30.62
CA GLU A 48 -12.52 -2.90 31.16
C GLU A 48 -11.71 -1.94 30.27
N LEU A 49 -11.93 -1.97 28.95
CA LEU A 49 -11.33 -0.99 28.02
C LEU A 49 -11.98 0.39 28.17
N LYS A 50 -13.30 0.43 28.38
CA LYS A 50 -14.01 1.68 28.69
C LYS A 50 -13.54 2.28 30.01
N ALA A 51 -13.38 1.47 31.04
CA ALA A 51 -12.87 1.90 32.35
C ALA A 51 -11.43 2.43 32.29
N ARG A 52 -10.64 1.96 31.31
CA ARG A 52 -9.28 2.45 31.02
C ARG A 52 -9.24 3.64 30.04
N GLY A 53 -10.39 4.21 29.69
CA GLY A 53 -10.49 5.45 28.90
C GLY A 53 -10.61 5.28 27.38
N ALA A 54 -10.89 4.07 26.89
CA ALA A 54 -11.25 3.88 25.48
C ALA A 54 -12.71 4.32 25.26
N THR A 55 -12.94 5.37 24.47
CA THR A 55 -14.30 5.92 24.25
C THR A 55 -15.05 5.21 23.13
N GLN A 56 -14.34 4.51 22.25
CA GLN A 56 -14.93 3.78 21.12
C GLN A 56 -14.05 2.60 20.69
N PRO A 57 -14.63 1.56 20.06
CA PRO A 57 -13.83 0.58 19.34
C PRO A 57 -13.07 1.25 18.17
N THR A 58 -11.92 0.70 17.81
CA THR A 58 -11.14 1.12 16.63
C THR A 58 -11.29 0.08 15.51
N PRO A 59 -12.45 -0.01 14.86
CA PRO A 59 -12.60 -0.93 13.74
C PRO A 59 -11.68 -0.49 12.60
N VAL A 60 -11.05 -1.47 11.98
CA VAL A 60 -10.45 -1.27 10.66
C VAL A 60 -11.61 -1.27 9.68
N PHE A 61 -11.83 -0.14 9.01
CA PHE A 61 -12.95 0.01 8.10
C PHE A 61 -12.83 -0.94 6.91
N HIS A 62 -11.64 -0.94 6.30
CA HIS A 62 -11.26 -1.92 5.28
C HIS A 62 -9.75 -2.01 5.11
N VAL A 63 -9.30 -3.18 4.69
CA VAL A 63 -7.97 -3.44 4.13
C VAL A 63 -8.17 -4.21 2.85
N TYR A 64 -7.43 -3.89 1.80
CA TYR A 64 -7.43 -4.67 0.57
C TYR A 64 -6.04 -4.70 -0.06
N ASP A 65 -5.80 -5.76 -0.83
CA ASP A 65 -4.63 -5.94 -1.68
C ASP A 65 -5.07 -6.61 -2.97
N VAL A 66 -4.87 -5.91 -4.07
CA VAL A 66 -5.15 -6.36 -5.43
C VAL A 66 -3.83 -6.37 -6.18
N ASN A 67 -3.42 -7.54 -6.67
CA ASN A 67 -2.24 -7.69 -7.51
C ASN A 67 -2.62 -8.40 -8.81
N VAL A 68 -2.29 -7.79 -9.94
CA VAL A 68 -2.50 -8.37 -11.26
C VAL A 68 -1.18 -8.31 -12.01
N ALA A 69 -0.80 -9.43 -12.60
CA ALA A 69 0.37 -9.52 -13.45
C ALA A 69 0.05 -10.29 -14.73
N VAL A 70 0.63 -9.84 -15.84
CA VAL A 70 0.49 -10.49 -17.14
C VAL A 70 1.81 -10.40 -17.90
N GLY A 71 2.16 -11.45 -18.62
CA GLY A 71 3.32 -11.45 -19.51
C GLY A 71 3.14 -12.40 -20.68
N GLY A 72 3.87 -12.15 -21.74
CA GLY A 72 3.79 -12.94 -22.96
C GLY A 72 4.72 -12.44 -24.06
N PRO A 73 4.66 -13.04 -25.25
CA PRO A 73 5.47 -12.61 -26.38
C PRO A 73 4.81 -11.43 -27.10
N ILE A 74 5.58 -10.39 -27.38
CA ILE A 74 5.29 -9.44 -28.47
C ILE A 74 5.70 -10.09 -29.79
N VAL A 75 6.90 -10.68 -29.82
CA VAL A 75 7.43 -11.48 -30.92
C VAL A 75 7.96 -12.79 -30.32
N LYS A 76 7.37 -13.93 -30.70
CA LYS A 76 7.82 -15.25 -30.23
C LYS A 76 9.33 -15.41 -30.44
N ASP A 77 10.00 -15.95 -29.44
CA ASP A 77 11.46 -16.20 -29.39
C ASP A 77 12.36 -14.95 -29.42
N LYS A 78 11.81 -13.74 -29.49
CA LYS A 78 12.60 -12.51 -29.63
C LYS A 78 12.24 -11.40 -28.66
N LEU A 79 10.97 -11.11 -28.45
CA LEU A 79 10.55 -9.93 -27.69
C LEU A 79 9.37 -10.28 -26.79
N TRP A 80 9.52 -10.02 -25.50
CA TRP A 80 8.52 -10.34 -24.49
C TRP A 80 8.21 -9.13 -23.61
N TYR A 81 6.96 -9.06 -23.16
CA TYR A 81 6.50 -8.09 -22.19
C TYR A 81 6.11 -8.78 -20.89
N TYR A 82 6.23 -8.05 -19.79
CA TYR A 82 5.67 -8.39 -18.50
C TYR A 82 5.21 -7.10 -17.84
N ILE A 83 4.02 -7.09 -17.26
CA ILE A 83 3.46 -5.95 -16.55
C ILE A 83 2.89 -6.47 -15.25
N SER A 84 3.24 -5.84 -14.14
CA SER A 84 2.67 -6.08 -12.82
C SER A 84 2.11 -4.79 -12.26
N VAL A 85 0.89 -4.85 -11.74
CA VAL A 85 0.23 -3.75 -11.02
C VAL A 85 -0.23 -4.27 -9.67
N ARG A 86 0.04 -3.53 -8.61
CA ARG A 86 -0.47 -3.80 -7.26
C ARG A 86 -1.09 -2.54 -6.69
N GLU A 87 -2.23 -2.69 -6.05
CA GLU A 87 -2.82 -1.66 -5.21
C GLU A 87 -3.16 -2.26 -3.85
N GLN A 88 -2.70 -1.60 -2.80
CA GLN A 88 -3.10 -1.91 -1.42
C GLN A 88 -3.72 -0.67 -0.81
N GLY A 89 -4.77 -0.86 -0.03
CA GLY A 89 -5.39 0.21 0.73
C GLY A 89 -5.76 -0.24 2.13
N GLN A 90 -5.73 0.71 3.05
CA GLN A 90 -6.17 0.55 4.43
C GLN A 90 -6.82 1.83 4.90
N ARG A 91 -8.01 1.71 5.50
CA ARG A 91 -8.60 2.77 6.31
C ARG A 91 -8.94 2.26 7.69
N GLN A 92 -8.48 2.98 8.70
CA GLN A 92 -8.76 2.68 10.11
C GLN A 92 -9.12 3.96 10.87
N ASN A 93 -10.02 3.84 11.84
CA ASN A 93 -10.33 4.95 12.74
C ASN A 93 -9.26 5.06 13.82
N THR A 94 -8.90 6.29 14.18
CA THR A 94 -7.94 6.56 15.26
C THR A 94 -8.68 6.60 16.60
N LEU A 95 -8.13 5.91 17.61
CA LEU A 95 -8.72 5.86 18.94
C LEU A 95 -8.72 7.25 19.58
N ASN A 96 -9.84 7.65 20.18
CA ASN A 96 -9.98 8.88 20.98
C ASN A 96 -9.62 10.19 20.24
N VAL A 97 -9.53 10.18 18.90
CA VAL A 97 -9.29 11.38 18.09
C VAL A 97 -10.54 11.66 17.26
N TYR A 98 -11.03 12.89 17.36
CA TYR A 98 -12.27 13.34 16.74
C TYR A 98 -12.05 14.64 15.99
N TYR A 99 -12.88 14.91 14.99
CA TYR A 99 -12.87 16.23 14.36
C TYR A 99 -13.34 17.29 15.35
N ASN A 100 -12.74 18.48 15.30
CA ASN A 100 -13.15 19.61 16.14
C ASN A 100 -14.43 20.24 15.56
N GLN A 101 -15.49 20.34 16.37
CA GLN A 101 -16.73 21.02 15.99
C GLN A 101 -16.52 22.50 15.67
N ASN A 102 -15.50 23.12 16.26
CA ASN A 102 -15.14 24.52 16.02
C ASN A 102 -14.13 24.72 14.87
N ALA A 103 -13.81 23.68 14.10
CA ALA A 103 -12.86 23.79 13.00
C ALA A 103 -13.34 24.80 11.94
N GLY A 104 -12.50 25.78 11.60
CA GLY A 104 -12.79 26.81 10.59
C GLY A 104 -13.49 28.07 11.11
N ASP A 105 -13.85 28.12 12.41
CA ASP A 105 -14.42 29.30 13.06
C ASP A 105 -13.31 30.14 13.73
N VAL A 106 -13.01 31.31 13.18
CA VAL A 106 -11.97 32.23 13.68
C VAL A 106 -12.27 32.81 15.06
N THR A 107 -13.51 32.67 15.55
CA THR A 107 -13.94 33.21 16.85
C THR A 107 -13.79 32.22 18.00
N LYS A 108 -13.48 30.95 17.70
CA LYS A 108 -13.43 29.87 18.69
C LYS A 108 -12.06 29.20 18.72
N TRP A 109 -11.40 29.32 19.88
CA TRP A 109 -10.06 28.77 20.13
C TRP A 109 -10.07 27.46 20.91
N THR A 110 -11.25 27.00 21.35
CA THR A 110 -11.40 25.79 22.15
C THR A 110 -11.65 24.56 21.28
N TYR A 111 -11.01 23.45 21.63
CA TYR A 111 -11.26 22.15 21.04
C TYR A 111 -12.54 21.55 21.62
N VAL A 112 -13.52 21.25 20.78
CA VAL A 112 -14.73 20.53 21.15
C VAL A 112 -14.82 19.29 20.25
N PRO A 113 -14.62 18.07 20.79
CA PRO A 113 -14.62 16.85 19.99
C PRO A 113 -16.02 16.53 19.46
N ASP A 114 -16.13 16.29 18.15
CA ASP A 114 -17.33 15.72 17.54
C ASP A 114 -17.33 14.19 17.68
N LEU A 115 -18.01 13.67 18.70
CA LEU A 115 -18.10 12.23 18.97
C LEU A 115 -18.75 11.42 17.83
N GLY A 116 -19.49 12.06 16.92
CA GLY A 116 -20.08 11.42 15.74
C GLY A 116 -19.12 11.30 14.55
N ARG A 117 -17.96 11.99 14.60
CA ARG A 117 -16.99 12.05 13.50
C ARG A 117 -15.59 11.71 13.99
N PRO A 118 -15.25 10.40 14.12
CA PRO A 118 -13.90 9.99 14.46
C PRO A 118 -12.91 10.35 13.34
N ALA A 119 -11.70 10.72 13.73
CA ALA A 119 -10.60 10.87 12.79
C ALA A 119 -10.19 9.50 12.24
N PHE A 120 -9.74 9.46 10.98
CA PHE A 120 -9.31 8.23 10.34
C PHE A 120 -7.95 8.41 9.67
N SER A 121 -7.21 7.31 9.63
CA SER A 121 -6.00 7.16 8.83
C SER A 121 -6.36 6.35 7.60
N ASP A 122 -6.09 6.93 6.43
CA ASP A 122 -6.25 6.32 5.12
C ASP A 122 -4.87 6.20 4.48
N ARG A 123 -4.55 5.00 3.97
CA ARG A 123 -3.27 4.74 3.33
C ARG A 123 -3.46 3.87 2.11
N THR A 124 -2.92 4.33 0.99
CA THR A 124 -2.92 3.61 -0.28
C THR A 124 -1.49 3.49 -0.78
N TRP A 125 -1.12 2.31 -1.27
CA TRP A 125 0.15 2.05 -1.92
C TRP A 125 -0.11 1.42 -3.27
N GLU A 126 0.43 2.06 -4.30
CA GLU A 126 0.36 1.58 -5.68
C GLU A 126 1.76 1.08 -6.07
N ASN A 127 1.82 0.09 -6.94
CA ASN A 127 3.08 -0.36 -7.55
C ASN A 127 2.81 -0.72 -9.01
N TYR A 128 3.62 -0.15 -9.91
CA TYR A 128 3.62 -0.45 -11.34
C TYR A 128 5.03 -0.88 -11.77
N THR A 129 5.14 -2.12 -12.26
CA THR A 129 6.41 -2.70 -12.70
C THR A 129 6.33 -3.24 -14.14
N PRO A 130 6.38 -2.40 -15.18
CA PRO A 130 6.52 -2.89 -16.55
C PRO A 130 7.96 -3.32 -16.85
N ARG A 131 8.08 -4.41 -17.61
CA ARG A 131 9.33 -4.99 -18.07
C ARG A 131 9.23 -5.41 -19.52
N ILE A 132 10.23 -5.04 -20.30
CA ILE A 132 10.42 -5.49 -21.69
C ILE A 132 11.71 -6.26 -21.77
N THR A 133 11.72 -7.36 -22.50
CA THR A 133 12.92 -8.17 -22.71
C THR A 133 13.06 -8.54 -24.17
N TRP A 134 14.24 -8.29 -24.72
CA TRP A 134 14.55 -8.51 -26.12
C TRP A 134 15.78 -9.42 -26.28
N GLN A 135 15.59 -10.56 -26.94
CA GLN A 135 16.66 -11.43 -27.42
C GLN A 135 17.09 -10.97 -28.82
N ALA A 136 18.11 -10.12 -28.88
CA ALA A 136 18.62 -9.58 -30.15
C ALA A 136 19.32 -10.64 -31.01
N SER A 137 20.05 -11.55 -30.38
CA SER A 137 20.75 -12.68 -31.04
C SER A 137 20.73 -13.90 -30.11
N ARG A 138 21.18 -15.09 -30.55
CA ARG A 138 21.27 -16.27 -29.66
C ARG A 138 22.16 -16.06 -28.42
N ARG A 139 23.02 -15.04 -28.42
CA ARG A 139 23.96 -14.74 -27.33
C ARG A 139 23.68 -13.42 -26.61
N ASN A 140 22.87 -12.53 -27.18
CA ASN A 140 22.62 -11.19 -26.66
C ASN A 140 21.15 -11.03 -26.23
N LYS A 141 20.93 -10.74 -24.94
CA LYS A 141 19.62 -10.49 -24.34
C LYS A 141 19.64 -9.18 -23.57
N PHE A 142 18.72 -8.29 -23.89
CA PHE A 142 18.54 -6.99 -23.23
C PHE A 142 17.24 -7.00 -22.42
N SER A 143 17.24 -6.38 -21.24
CA SER A 143 16.04 -6.25 -20.40
C SER A 143 15.93 -4.84 -19.88
N PHE A 144 14.76 -4.25 -20.04
CA PHE A 144 14.40 -2.94 -19.51
C PHE A 144 13.28 -3.13 -18.48
N VAL A 145 13.44 -2.51 -17.31
CA VAL A 145 12.47 -2.55 -16.21
C VAL A 145 12.27 -1.13 -15.71
N TRP A 146 11.03 -0.78 -15.41
CA TRP A 146 10.66 0.41 -14.65
C TRP A 146 9.87 -0.05 -13.42
N ASP A 147 10.11 0.55 -12.27
CA ASP A 147 9.35 0.30 -11.04
C ASP A 147 8.94 1.65 -10.45
N GLU A 148 7.65 1.87 -10.31
CA GLU A 148 7.09 3.08 -9.71
C GLU A 148 6.17 2.69 -8.57
N GLN A 149 6.42 3.26 -7.39
CA GLN A 149 5.66 2.99 -6.17
C GLN A 149 5.09 4.28 -5.58
N PRO A 150 3.98 4.79 -6.13
CA PRO A 150 3.32 5.92 -5.52
C PRO A 150 2.70 5.54 -4.19
N VAL A 151 2.86 6.42 -3.20
CA VAL A 151 2.22 6.27 -1.90
C VAL A 151 1.25 7.43 -1.72
N CYS A 152 0.01 7.10 -1.37
CA CYS A 152 -1.02 8.05 -0.97
C CYS A 152 -1.37 9.17 -1.97
N ARG A 153 -1.46 8.87 -3.27
CA ARG A 153 -1.93 9.87 -4.26
C ARG A 153 -3.39 10.30 -4.07
N LYS A 154 -4.24 9.41 -3.53
CA LYS A 154 -5.69 9.64 -3.33
C LYS A 154 -6.13 9.59 -1.86
N CYS A 155 -5.19 9.53 -0.92
CA CYS A 155 -5.51 9.42 0.51
C CYS A 155 -6.20 10.71 1.00
N SER A 156 -7.36 10.58 1.64
CA SER A 156 -8.13 11.72 2.18
C SER A 156 -7.96 11.91 3.69
N GLY A 157 -7.29 10.98 4.38
CA GLY A 157 -7.12 11.01 5.83
C GLY A 157 -5.69 10.71 6.22
N THR A 158 -4.98 11.69 6.74
CA THR A 158 -3.70 11.45 7.40
C THR A 158 -3.81 12.01 8.80
N THR A 159 -3.81 11.10 9.78
CA THR A 159 -3.37 11.48 11.11
C THR A 159 -1.86 11.56 11.01
N SER A 160 -1.35 12.79 10.99
CA SER A 160 0.03 13.02 11.41
C SER A 160 0.15 12.52 12.86
N LEU A 161 1.33 12.03 13.23
CA LEU A 161 1.64 11.57 14.60
C LEU A 161 1.43 12.66 15.68
N THR A 162 1.01 13.87 15.29
CA THR A 162 0.72 15.04 16.11
C THR A 162 -0.75 15.21 16.50
N GLY A 163 -1.64 14.25 16.20
CA GLY A 163 -3.03 14.26 16.72
C GLY A 163 -3.95 15.32 16.13
N SER A 164 -3.47 16.15 15.20
CA SER A 164 -4.27 17.02 14.36
C SER A 164 -4.59 16.32 13.04
N PRO A 165 -5.87 16.18 12.62
CA PRO A 165 -6.18 15.76 11.25
C PRO A 165 -5.51 16.76 10.30
N ASN A 166 -4.73 16.26 9.35
CA ASN A 166 -4.04 17.12 8.40
C ASN A 166 -5.06 17.96 7.62
N PHE A 167 -4.70 19.22 7.39
CA PHE A 167 -5.43 20.12 6.50
C PHE A 167 -5.50 19.46 5.12
N ILE A 168 -6.71 19.11 4.68
CA ILE A 168 -6.94 18.70 3.29
C ILE A 168 -6.77 19.97 2.45
N PHE A 169 -5.63 20.10 1.76
CA PHE A 169 -5.52 21.12 0.73
C PHE A 169 -6.55 20.78 -0.35
N PRO A 170 -7.42 21.72 -0.74
CA PRO A 170 -8.25 21.51 -1.92
C PRO A 170 -7.31 21.34 -3.10
N THR A 171 -7.33 20.17 -3.73
CA THR A 171 -6.71 20.01 -5.05
C THR A 171 -7.42 21.00 -5.97
N SER A 172 -6.67 21.98 -6.45
CA SER A 172 -7.13 22.97 -7.42
C SER A 172 -7.76 22.28 -8.64
N PRO A 173 -8.75 22.92 -9.30
CA PRO A 173 -9.49 22.35 -10.43
C PRO A 173 -8.62 22.01 -11.63
#